data_AF-A0A8T5GZ99-F1
#
_entry.id   AF-A0A8T5GZ99-F1
#
_cell.length_a   1.000
_cell.length_b   1.000
_cell.length_c   1.000
_cell.angle_alpha   90.00
_cell.angle_beta   90.00
_cell.angle_gamma   90.00
#
_symmetry.space_group_name_H-M   'P 1'
#
loop_
_entity.id
_entity.type
_entity.pdbx_description
1 polymer ?
#
loop_
_entity_poly.entity_id
_entity_poly.type
_entity_poly.pdbx_seq_one_letter_code
_entity_poly.pdbx_strand_id
1 'polypeptide(L)'
;MRRALLSIAMVVSMLTAGCFGEGESLVETEVEVSLWESYSLVDQQSHESERMFKSVDLRTNETTNLTWAVFDASYGGNCCEHYLATSIEGQILNIGGEYPVWSHDRGHEWDTYIPELLPALGQCVTAVPTNPGQEGLGEGSIVQATNGDIISMSWFPYAGGDLKIDKFYALLYDESEDQWKWCYNRITEPFYDRSWQVEVVGPIQSTMGSGDWASIVVSNFWHQSLNAGGQISVDGLNYYPFQFPGRDGGEPEVELDLDFTNASLPEYYDVNKPHKEMRAFPMPSGGLVFPNYYDNGNAAFMDTSLSWNELAVQFPSEYCQIDTSGAIHCVVNSGNTFTHYMSTDGAISWQNHTYDMSDVASQIEEWEFQANGELDLFVLNVRYQSASGPDVDTVYHVRGYSEDMSPDTFTYIGQGDLDSTSGAGNDIRFDFASLGILPDGGVVVAYHDSTDPDPLFAVELNLPY
;
A
#
# COMPACT_ATOMS: atom_id res chain seq x y z
N MET A 1 -77.33 3.03 -39.58
CA MET A 1 -76.17 2.15 -39.81
C MET A 1 -74.83 2.78 -39.39
N ARG A 2 -74.51 4.02 -39.77
CA ARG A 2 -73.24 4.70 -39.41
C ARG A 2 -72.95 4.81 -37.90
N ARG A 3 -73.96 5.07 -37.07
CA ARG A 3 -73.81 5.19 -35.60
C ARG A 3 -73.55 3.85 -34.89
N ALA A 4 -74.15 2.76 -35.39
CA ALA A 4 -73.94 1.43 -34.82
C ALA A 4 -72.52 0.89 -35.10
N LEU A 5 -71.97 1.20 -36.28
CA LEU A 5 -70.60 0.86 -36.64
C LEU A 5 -69.57 1.59 -35.75
N LEU A 6 -69.83 2.86 -35.41
CA LEU A 6 -68.97 3.63 -34.50
C LEU A 6 -69.01 3.08 -33.07
N SER A 7 -70.19 2.66 -32.58
CA SER A 7 -70.30 2.03 -31.26
C SER A 7 -69.59 0.68 -31.19
N ILE A 8 -69.66 -0.12 -32.25
CA ILE A 8 -68.95 -1.40 -32.32
C ILE A 8 -67.44 -1.16 -32.37
N ALA A 9 -66.96 -0.18 -33.15
CA ALA A 9 -65.55 0.16 -33.20
C ALA A 9 -65.00 0.63 -31.85
N MET A 10 -65.79 1.39 -31.09
CA MET A 10 -65.41 1.90 -29.76
C MET A 10 -65.37 0.78 -28.70
N VAL A 11 -66.29 -0.18 -28.76
CA VAL A 11 -66.28 -1.35 -27.87
C VAL A 11 -65.13 -2.29 -28.22
N VAL A 12 -64.84 -2.48 -29.51
CA VAL A 12 -63.68 -3.28 -29.96
C VAL A 12 -62.36 -2.62 -29.54
N SER A 13 -62.24 -1.29 -29.66
CA SER A 13 -61.02 -0.60 -29.21
C SER A 13 -60.81 -0.69 -27.70
N MET A 14 -61.89 -0.67 -26.90
CA MET A 14 -61.80 -0.84 -25.44
C MET A 14 -61.46 -2.29 -25.04
N LEU A 15 -61.90 -3.28 -25.81
CA LEU A 15 -61.55 -4.69 -25.59
C LEU A 15 -60.11 -5.02 -25.99
N THR A 16 -59.54 -4.31 -26.98
CA THR A 16 -58.14 -4.53 -27.41
C THR A 16 -57.13 -3.67 -26.65
N ALA A 17 -57.56 -2.57 -26.02
CA ALA A 17 -56.67 -1.66 -25.27
C ALA A 17 -56.04 -2.29 -24.01
N GLY A 18 -56.55 -3.43 -23.52
CA GLY A 18 -56.00 -4.16 -22.37
C GLY A 18 -55.24 -5.45 -22.71
N CYS A 19 -55.17 -5.86 -23.99
CA CYS A 19 -54.55 -7.14 -24.40
C CYS A 19 -53.31 -6.99 -25.29
N PHE A 20 -52.92 -5.75 -25.62
CA PHE A 20 -51.66 -5.44 -26.31
C PHE A 20 -50.86 -4.37 -25.55
N GLY A 21 -50.86 -4.47 -24.22
CA GLY A 21 -49.72 -3.94 -23.48
C GLY A 21 -48.55 -4.84 -23.84
N GLU A 22 -47.54 -4.30 -24.53
CA GLU A 22 -46.20 -4.88 -24.50
C GLU A 22 -45.95 -5.24 -23.05
N GLY A 23 -45.82 -6.55 -22.79
CA GLY A 23 -45.48 -7.01 -21.46
C GLY A 23 -44.29 -6.19 -21.03
N GLU A 24 -44.42 -5.52 -19.88
CA GLU A 24 -43.24 -5.16 -19.10
C GLU A 24 -42.34 -6.39 -19.20
N SER A 25 -41.19 -6.22 -19.85
CA SER A 25 -40.15 -7.24 -19.78
C SER A 25 -40.05 -7.53 -18.30
N LEU A 26 -40.43 -8.76 -17.91
CA LEU A 26 -40.01 -9.29 -16.64
C LEU A 26 -38.51 -9.07 -16.69
N VAL A 27 -38.02 -8.08 -15.94
CA VAL A 27 -36.60 -7.95 -15.66
C VAL A 27 -36.27 -9.34 -15.17
N GLU A 28 -35.50 -10.10 -15.95
CA GLU A 28 -34.95 -11.34 -15.45
C GLU A 28 -34.29 -10.91 -14.16
N THR A 29 -34.85 -11.36 -13.03
CA THR A 29 -34.17 -11.22 -11.76
C THR A 29 -32.89 -12.00 -11.99
N GLU A 30 -31.81 -11.30 -12.32
CA GLU A 30 -30.49 -11.90 -12.36
C GLU A 30 -30.37 -12.60 -11.01
N VAL A 31 -30.28 -13.92 -11.06
CA VAL A 31 -30.00 -14.69 -9.86
C VAL A 31 -28.60 -14.26 -9.50
N GLU A 32 -28.47 -13.38 -8.50
CA GLU A 32 -27.17 -13.00 -7.97
C GLU A 32 -26.54 -14.28 -7.42
N VAL A 33 -25.60 -14.83 -8.20
CA VAL A 33 -24.83 -15.99 -7.80
C VAL A 33 -23.82 -15.52 -6.76
N SER A 34 -23.68 -16.31 -5.70
CA SER A 34 -22.68 -16.06 -4.65
C SER A 34 -21.29 -16.01 -5.25
N LEU A 35 -20.50 -15.00 -4.89
CA LEU A 35 -19.11 -14.89 -5.35
C LEU A 35 -18.28 -16.11 -4.93
N TRP A 36 -18.65 -16.76 -3.81
CA TRP A 36 -17.97 -17.92 -3.26
C TRP A 36 -17.92 -19.14 -4.18
N GLU A 37 -18.79 -19.21 -5.19
CA GLU A 37 -18.71 -20.28 -6.20
C GLU A 37 -17.48 -20.17 -7.11
N SER A 38 -16.89 -18.98 -7.23
CA SER A 38 -15.66 -18.73 -8.01
C SER A 38 -14.38 -18.92 -7.19
N TYR A 39 -14.48 -18.93 -5.85
CA TYR A 39 -13.31 -19.01 -4.98
C TYR A 39 -12.71 -20.42 -4.98
N SER A 40 -11.39 -20.49 -5.14
CA SER A 40 -10.65 -21.75 -5.06
C SER A 40 -9.33 -21.56 -4.33
N LEU A 41 -8.79 -22.65 -3.79
CA LEU A 41 -7.51 -22.66 -3.09
C LEU A 41 -6.37 -22.58 -4.12
N VAL A 42 -5.58 -21.50 -4.06
CA VAL A 42 -4.51 -21.18 -5.02
C VAL A 42 -3.24 -21.96 -4.74
N ASP A 43 -3.05 -22.29 -3.46
CA ASP A 43 -1.89 -23.00 -2.96
C ASP A 43 -2.33 -24.31 -2.31
N GLN A 44 -2.01 -25.42 -2.97
CA GLN A 44 -2.41 -26.76 -2.52
C GLN A 44 -1.47 -27.32 -1.45
N GLN A 45 -0.32 -26.70 -1.24
CA GLN A 45 0.59 -27.09 -0.17
C GLN A 45 0.11 -26.47 1.14
N SER A 46 0.03 -27.27 2.21
CA SER A 46 -0.37 -26.75 3.52
C SER A 46 0.73 -25.90 4.14
N HIS A 47 0.35 -24.79 4.73
CA HIS A 47 1.21 -23.91 5.54
C HIS A 47 1.34 -24.44 6.97
N GLU A 48 2.38 -24.00 7.70
CA GLU A 48 2.57 -24.39 9.11
C GLU A 48 1.41 -23.90 9.99
N SER A 49 0.95 -22.68 9.74
CA SER A 49 -0.17 -22.05 10.44
C SER A 49 -1.17 -21.52 9.41
N GLU A 50 -2.32 -22.19 9.33
CA GLU A 50 -3.47 -21.76 8.55
C GLU A 50 -4.62 -21.38 9.48
N ARG A 51 -5.25 -20.24 9.20
CA ARG A 51 -6.41 -19.77 9.94
C ARG A 51 -7.56 -19.47 9.00
N MET A 52 -8.77 -19.61 9.52
CA MET A 52 -9.98 -19.29 8.79
C MET A 52 -10.51 -17.95 9.27
N PHE A 53 -10.69 -17.04 8.33
CA PHE A 53 -11.23 -15.71 8.57
C PHE A 53 -12.59 -15.56 7.91
N LYS A 54 -13.48 -14.82 8.59
CA LYS A 54 -14.85 -14.64 8.13
C LYS A 54 -14.86 -13.61 7.00
N SER A 55 -15.39 -14.00 5.85
CA SER A 55 -15.57 -13.13 4.68
C SER A 55 -17.05 -12.99 4.33
N VAL A 56 -17.41 -11.83 3.79
CA VAL A 56 -18.76 -11.44 3.41
C VAL A 56 -18.75 -11.06 1.93
N ASP A 57 -19.66 -11.64 1.15
CA ASP A 57 -19.99 -11.22 -0.21
C ASP A 57 -20.96 -10.04 -0.03
N LEU A 58 -20.52 -8.84 -0.36
CA LEU A 58 -21.28 -7.62 -0.10
C LEU A 58 -22.47 -7.45 -1.05
N ARG A 59 -22.49 -8.15 -2.19
CA ARG A 59 -23.63 -8.17 -3.10
C ARG A 59 -24.76 -9.03 -2.55
N THR A 60 -24.45 -10.25 -2.13
CA THR A 60 -25.46 -11.22 -1.66
C THR A 60 -25.69 -11.20 -0.14
N ASN A 61 -24.81 -10.56 0.62
CA ASN A 61 -24.69 -10.65 2.09
C ASN A 61 -24.43 -12.08 2.61
N GLU A 62 -24.00 -13.01 1.75
CA GLU A 62 -23.61 -14.35 2.17
C GLU A 62 -22.24 -14.33 2.83
N THR A 63 -22.07 -15.13 3.89
CA THR A 63 -20.81 -15.21 4.62
C THR A 63 -20.19 -16.58 4.47
N THR A 64 -18.87 -16.64 4.33
CA THR A 64 -18.08 -17.86 4.38
C THR A 64 -16.87 -17.68 5.29
N ASN A 65 -16.08 -18.75 5.46
CA ASN A 65 -14.77 -18.69 6.07
C ASN A 65 -13.73 -19.04 5.01
N LEU A 66 -12.80 -18.12 4.74
CA LEU A 66 -11.69 -18.32 3.81
C LEU A 66 -10.41 -18.65 4.59
N THR A 67 -9.56 -19.49 4.00
CA THR A 67 -8.29 -19.90 4.62
C THR A 67 -7.18 -18.92 4.25
N TRP A 68 -6.35 -18.60 5.25
CA TRP A 68 -5.20 -17.72 5.14
C TRP A 68 -4.00 -18.38 5.82
N ALA A 69 -2.80 -18.24 5.24
CA ALA A 69 -1.56 -18.54 5.94
C ALA A 69 -1.24 -17.40 6.92
N VAL A 70 -0.75 -17.71 8.12
CA VAL A 70 -0.51 -16.72 9.18
C VAL A 70 0.90 -16.86 9.75
N PHE A 71 1.57 -15.73 9.87
CA PHE A 71 2.98 -15.62 10.24
C PHE A 71 3.14 -14.66 11.42
N ASP A 72 4.04 -15.00 12.34
CA ASP A 72 4.36 -14.22 13.54
C ASP A 72 5.59 -13.31 13.33
N ALA A 73 5.97 -12.58 14.38
CA ALA A 73 7.11 -11.67 14.37
C ALA A 73 8.45 -12.31 13.93
N SER A 74 8.60 -13.65 13.98
CA SER A 74 9.83 -14.31 13.52
C SER A 74 10.03 -14.24 12.00
N TYR A 75 9.00 -13.90 11.24
CA TYR A 75 9.02 -13.74 9.79
C TYR A 75 9.28 -12.29 9.36
N GLY A 76 10.25 -11.65 10.03
CA GLY A 76 10.69 -10.28 9.74
C GLY A 76 9.92 -9.17 10.45
N GLY A 77 9.10 -9.49 11.45
CA GLY A 77 8.42 -8.52 12.31
C GLY A 77 9.19 -8.17 13.57
N ASN A 78 8.56 -7.38 14.44
CA ASN A 78 9.01 -7.12 15.80
C ASN A 78 7.81 -7.12 16.78
N CYS A 79 8.00 -6.58 17.98
CA CYS A 79 6.95 -6.50 19.01
C CYS A 79 5.64 -5.81 18.60
N CYS A 80 5.68 -5.08 17.48
CA CYS A 80 4.85 -3.92 17.28
C CYS A 80 4.46 -3.72 15.81
N GLU A 81 5.14 -4.38 14.87
CA GLU A 81 4.83 -4.26 13.44
C GLU A 81 5.40 -5.36 12.54
N HIS A 82 4.78 -5.44 11.36
CA HIS A 82 5.35 -5.97 10.13
C HIS A 82 5.33 -4.89 9.06
N TYR A 83 6.42 -4.72 8.33
CA TYR A 83 6.49 -3.80 7.19
C TYR A 83 6.57 -4.60 5.91
N LEU A 84 5.41 -4.80 5.30
CA LEU A 84 5.20 -5.68 4.16
C LEU A 84 5.37 -4.93 2.84
N ALA A 85 6.00 -5.59 1.88
CA ALA A 85 5.98 -5.23 0.47
C ALA A 85 5.89 -6.50 -0.39
N THR A 86 5.57 -6.32 -1.66
CA THR A 86 5.57 -7.39 -2.66
C THR A 86 6.48 -6.99 -3.83
N SER A 87 7.07 -7.99 -4.50
CA SER A 87 7.91 -7.75 -5.67
C SER A 87 7.18 -8.09 -6.98
N ILE A 88 7.73 -7.61 -8.10
CA ILE A 88 7.26 -7.93 -9.47
C ILE A 88 7.24 -9.45 -9.69
N GLU A 89 8.20 -10.17 -9.11
CA GLU A 89 8.35 -11.62 -9.19
C GLU A 89 7.40 -12.38 -8.25
N GLY A 90 6.56 -11.67 -7.48
CA GLY A 90 5.62 -12.25 -6.53
C GLY A 90 6.25 -12.69 -5.21
N GLN A 91 7.37 -12.08 -4.82
CA GLN A 91 7.95 -12.29 -3.51
C GLN A 91 7.14 -11.57 -2.44
N ILE A 92 7.08 -12.15 -1.24
CA ILE A 92 6.63 -11.46 -0.03
C ILE A 92 7.87 -10.94 0.67
N LEU A 93 7.93 -9.64 0.95
CA LEU A 93 9.05 -8.96 1.59
C LEU A 93 8.59 -8.40 2.94
N ASN A 94 9.43 -8.50 3.97
CA ASN A 94 9.12 -7.98 5.30
C ASN A 94 10.36 -7.42 6.02
N ILE A 95 10.20 -6.29 6.70
CA ILE A 95 11.19 -5.73 7.62
C ILE A 95 10.54 -4.85 8.72
N GLY A 96 9.58 -5.39 9.46
CA GLY A 96 9.22 -4.79 10.75
C GLY A 96 10.37 -4.85 11.76
N GLY A 97 11.15 -5.94 11.72
CA GLY A 97 12.26 -6.19 12.64
C GLY A 97 13.64 -5.87 12.08
N GLU A 98 14.60 -6.74 12.41
CA GLU A 98 16.03 -6.46 12.30
C GLU A 98 16.55 -6.38 10.86
N TYR A 99 16.07 -7.31 10.03
CA TYR A 99 16.65 -7.65 8.75
C TYR A 99 15.55 -7.89 7.70
N PRO A 100 15.85 -7.68 6.41
CA PRO A 100 14.99 -8.12 5.32
C PRO A 100 14.75 -9.63 5.41
N VAL A 101 13.49 -10.00 5.43
CA VAL A 101 13.00 -11.37 5.37
C VAL A 101 12.10 -11.50 4.16
N TRP A 102 12.22 -12.57 3.39
CA TRP A 102 11.40 -12.75 2.21
C TRP A 102 11.04 -14.21 1.94
N SER A 103 9.98 -14.39 1.15
CA SER A 103 9.55 -15.68 0.64
C SER A 103 9.26 -15.61 -0.84
N HIS A 104 9.70 -16.62 -1.58
CA HIS A 104 9.44 -16.79 -3.02
C HIS A 104 8.21 -17.66 -3.32
N ASP A 105 7.66 -18.33 -2.31
CA ASP A 105 6.68 -19.41 -2.47
C ASP A 105 5.48 -19.22 -1.55
N ARG A 106 5.01 -17.96 -1.44
CA ARG A 106 3.83 -17.58 -0.65
C ARG A 106 3.97 -17.90 0.85
N GLY A 107 5.20 -18.03 1.34
CA GLY A 107 5.50 -18.21 2.76
C GLY A 107 5.73 -19.65 3.21
N HIS A 108 6.00 -20.60 2.31
CA HIS A 108 6.43 -21.95 2.71
C HIS A 108 7.88 -21.96 3.19
N GLU A 109 8.76 -21.30 2.43
CA GLU A 109 10.16 -21.12 2.77
C GLU A 109 10.47 -19.62 2.90
N TRP A 110 11.31 -19.30 3.87
CA TRP A 110 11.69 -17.95 4.21
C TRP A 110 13.21 -17.83 4.33
N ASP A 111 13.73 -16.79 3.73
CA ASP A 111 15.13 -16.40 3.82
C ASP A 111 15.27 -15.08 4.59
N THR A 112 16.44 -14.88 5.20
CA THR A 112 16.76 -13.66 5.93
C THR A 112 18.15 -13.17 5.56
N TYR A 113 18.26 -11.89 5.23
CA TYR A 113 19.55 -11.28 4.94
C TYR A 113 20.22 -10.80 6.23
N ILE A 114 21.28 -11.47 6.64
CA ILE A 114 22.11 -11.03 7.78
C ILE A 114 23.38 -10.37 7.25
N PRO A 115 23.62 -9.07 7.53
CA PRO A 115 24.84 -8.37 7.16
C PRO A 115 26.10 -9.07 7.68
N GLU A 116 27.08 -9.25 6.80
CA GLU A 116 28.40 -9.78 7.16
C GLU A 116 29.20 -8.80 8.02
N LEU A 117 30.32 -9.24 8.60
CA LEU A 117 31.20 -8.40 9.44
C LEU A 117 31.66 -7.12 8.71
N LEU A 118 31.95 -7.21 7.42
CA LEU A 118 32.47 -6.11 6.62
C LEU A 118 31.38 -5.59 5.68
N PRO A 119 31.25 -4.25 5.54
CA PRO A 119 30.31 -3.66 4.59
C PRO A 119 30.82 -3.80 3.16
N ALA A 120 30.05 -3.32 2.17
CA ALA A 120 30.44 -3.28 0.76
C ALA A 120 31.70 -2.41 0.54
N LEU A 121 32.89 -3.01 0.73
CA LEU A 121 34.17 -2.31 0.72
C LEU A 121 34.43 -1.67 -0.64
N GLY A 122 34.76 -0.38 -0.62
CA GLY A 122 34.98 0.41 -1.83
C GLY A 122 33.72 1.07 -2.41
N GLN A 123 32.53 0.69 -1.91
CA GLN A 123 31.26 1.34 -2.23
C GLN A 123 30.77 2.21 -1.05
N CYS A 124 30.92 1.73 0.19
CA CYS A 124 30.52 2.48 1.37
C CYS A 124 31.47 3.64 1.70
N VAL A 125 30.93 4.83 1.90
CA VAL A 125 31.67 6.01 2.40
C VAL A 125 32.20 5.76 3.82
N THR A 126 31.39 5.12 4.67
CA THR A 126 31.78 4.78 6.05
C THR A 126 31.91 3.27 6.20
N ALA A 127 33.15 2.77 6.10
CA ALA A 127 33.45 1.36 6.32
C ALA A 127 33.61 1.04 7.82
N VAL A 128 32.50 0.81 8.52
CA VAL A 128 32.46 0.38 9.91
C VAL A 128 31.96 -1.07 9.97
N PRO A 129 32.65 -1.97 10.71
CA PRO A 129 32.16 -3.33 10.87
C PRO A 129 30.91 -3.38 11.76
N THR A 130 30.06 -4.38 11.51
CA THR A 130 28.91 -4.73 12.35
C THR A 130 29.22 -5.97 13.20
N ASN A 131 28.38 -6.30 14.18
CA ASN A 131 28.35 -7.61 14.81
C ASN A 131 27.22 -8.47 14.16
N PRO A 132 27.55 -9.38 13.22
CA PRO A 132 26.54 -10.15 12.48
C PRO A 132 25.58 -10.89 13.42
N GLY A 133 24.28 -10.71 13.19
CA GLY A 133 23.21 -11.35 13.97
C GLY A 133 23.08 -10.86 15.41
N GLN A 134 23.77 -9.78 15.80
CA GLN A 134 23.64 -9.17 17.14
C GLN A 134 23.08 -7.76 17.11
N GLU A 135 23.27 -7.04 16.01
CA GLU A 135 22.75 -5.69 15.84
C GLU A 135 21.27 -5.72 15.44
N GLY A 136 20.45 -6.28 16.35
CA GLY A 136 19.13 -6.84 16.07
C GLY A 136 18.07 -6.52 17.13
N LEU A 137 17.62 -5.27 17.17
CA LEU A 137 16.34 -4.89 17.79
C LEU A 137 15.83 -3.69 16.99
N GLY A 138 15.99 -3.79 15.67
CA GLY A 138 15.82 -2.68 14.77
C GLY A 138 14.41 -2.57 14.25
N GLU A 139 14.08 -1.35 13.82
CA GLU A 139 12.87 -1.04 13.08
C GLU A 139 13.32 -0.65 11.67
N GLY A 140 12.67 -1.24 10.67
CA GLY A 140 13.11 -1.13 9.29
C GLY A 140 12.00 -0.83 8.32
N SER A 141 12.40 -0.74 7.05
CA SER A 141 11.48 -0.37 5.97
C SER A 141 12.00 -0.95 4.63
N ILE A 142 11.12 -1.51 3.78
CA ILE A 142 11.46 -2.25 2.54
C ILE A 142 10.56 -1.86 1.37
N VAL A 143 11.15 -1.62 0.18
CA VAL A 143 10.45 -1.34 -1.08
C VAL A 143 11.26 -1.92 -2.23
N GLN A 144 10.60 -2.20 -3.35
CA GLN A 144 11.27 -2.52 -4.61
C GLN A 144 11.39 -1.26 -5.47
N ALA A 145 12.52 -1.10 -6.15
CA ALA A 145 12.74 -0.04 -7.12
C ALA A 145 12.29 -0.45 -8.54
N THR A 146 12.15 0.53 -9.44
CA THR A 146 11.71 0.31 -10.83
C THR A 146 12.57 -0.66 -11.64
N ASN A 147 13.84 -0.84 -11.25
CA ASN A 147 14.78 -1.77 -11.90
C ASN A 147 14.84 -3.16 -11.25
N GLY A 148 14.00 -3.42 -10.23
CA GLY A 148 13.95 -4.68 -9.50
C GLY A 148 14.75 -4.70 -8.19
N ASP A 149 15.64 -3.72 -7.96
CA ASP A 149 16.43 -3.65 -6.73
C ASP A 149 15.53 -3.60 -5.49
N ILE A 150 15.92 -4.27 -4.40
CA ILE A 150 15.22 -4.18 -3.13
C ILE A 150 15.99 -3.22 -2.23
N ILE A 151 15.36 -2.11 -1.88
CA ILE A 151 15.92 -1.07 -1.04
C ILE A 151 15.39 -1.30 0.37
N SER A 152 16.29 -1.43 1.33
CA SER A 152 15.92 -1.62 2.73
C SER A 152 16.78 -0.79 3.66
N MET A 153 16.15 -0.33 4.73
CA MET A 153 16.78 0.46 5.78
C MET A 153 16.46 -0.18 7.13
N SER A 154 17.44 -0.19 8.04
CA SER A 154 17.27 -0.69 9.40
C SER A 154 17.96 0.24 10.39
N TRP A 155 17.25 0.62 11.45
CA TRP A 155 17.78 1.39 12.57
C TRP A 155 18.14 0.47 13.74
N PHE A 156 19.27 0.68 14.40
CA PHE A 156 19.67 -0.09 15.58
C PHE A 156 20.14 0.84 16.72
N PRO A 157 19.37 0.98 17.81
CA PRO A 157 19.65 1.97 18.86
C PRO A 157 20.79 1.58 19.82
N TYR A 158 21.23 0.33 19.83
CA TYR A 158 22.21 -0.15 20.82
C TYR A 158 23.66 -0.02 20.33
N ALA A 159 24.61 -0.30 21.22
CA ALA A 159 26.02 -0.20 20.90
C ALA A 159 26.42 -1.29 19.88
N GLY A 160 26.82 -0.88 18.68
CA GLY A 160 27.29 -1.78 17.62
C GLY A 160 28.76 -2.18 17.74
N GLY A 161 29.29 -2.81 16.69
CA GLY A 161 30.66 -3.33 16.61
C GLY A 161 31.78 -2.29 16.85
N ASP A 162 31.50 -1.01 16.60
CA ASP A 162 32.42 0.11 16.88
C ASP A 162 32.16 0.81 18.23
N LEU A 163 31.30 0.23 19.07
CA LEU A 163 30.87 0.74 20.38
C LEU A 163 30.07 2.06 20.34
N LYS A 164 29.51 2.43 19.19
CA LYS A 164 28.58 3.56 19.07
C LYS A 164 27.13 3.09 19.02
N ILE A 165 26.24 3.91 19.55
CA ILE A 165 24.78 3.76 19.51
C ILE A 165 24.19 4.41 18.26
N ASP A 166 22.88 4.25 18.07
CA ASP A 166 22.07 4.88 17.02
C ASP A 166 22.65 4.64 15.62
N LYS A 167 22.63 3.37 15.23
CA LYS A 167 23.13 2.88 13.96
C LYS A 167 22.04 2.90 12.90
N PHE A 168 22.44 3.19 11.67
CA PHE A 168 21.56 3.16 10.52
C PHE A 168 22.23 2.38 9.40
N TYR A 169 21.56 1.33 8.95
CA TYR A 169 22.05 0.37 7.98
C TYR A 169 21.23 0.51 6.70
N ALA A 170 21.94 0.76 5.60
CA ALA A 170 21.40 0.58 4.27
C ALA A 170 21.68 -0.84 3.83
N LEU A 171 20.64 -1.54 3.40
CA LEU A 171 20.65 -2.91 2.93
C LEU A 171 20.06 -2.89 1.52
N LEU A 172 20.83 -3.31 0.53
CA LEU A 172 20.45 -3.25 -0.88
C LEU A 172 20.58 -4.64 -1.48
N TYR A 173 19.49 -5.19 -2.01
CA TYR A 173 19.59 -6.27 -2.97
C TYR A 173 19.72 -5.65 -4.36
N ASP A 174 20.85 -5.90 -5.00
CA ASP A 174 21.12 -5.47 -6.38
C ASP A 174 20.64 -6.57 -7.32
N GLU A 175 19.53 -6.33 -8.00
CA GLU A 175 18.88 -7.32 -8.88
C GLU A 175 19.81 -7.69 -10.05
N SER A 176 20.59 -6.72 -10.54
CA SER A 176 21.49 -6.94 -11.68
C SER A 176 22.69 -7.84 -11.35
N GLU A 177 23.06 -7.89 -10.06
CA GLU A 177 24.18 -8.66 -9.55
C GLU A 177 23.76 -9.88 -8.71
N ASP A 178 22.45 -10.05 -8.46
CA ASP A 178 21.87 -11.11 -7.61
C ASP A 178 22.57 -11.21 -6.25
N GLN A 179 22.75 -10.06 -5.58
CA GLN A 179 23.45 -10.02 -4.30
C GLN A 179 22.98 -8.92 -3.38
N TRP A 180 22.96 -9.25 -2.09
CA TRP A 180 22.79 -8.29 -1.02
C TRP A 180 24.10 -7.58 -0.66
N LYS A 181 24.00 -6.27 -0.48
CA LYS A 181 25.07 -5.36 -0.06
C LYS A 181 24.59 -4.56 1.14
N TRP A 182 25.53 -4.09 1.96
CA TRP A 182 25.18 -3.21 3.07
C TRP A 182 26.23 -2.13 3.34
N CYS A 183 25.76 -0.99 3.84
CA CYS A 183 26.60 0.11 4.32
C CYS A 183 26.05 0.69 5.63
N TYR A 184 26.97 1.07 6.51
CA TYR A 184 26.65 1.90 7.67
C TYR A 184 26.61 3.38 7.25
N ASN A 185 25.53 4.06 7.63
CA ASN A 185 25.37 5.50 7.42
C ASN A 185 25.47 6.22 8.78
N ARG A 186 26.51 7.04 8.94
CA ARG A 186 26.72 7.82 10.17
C ARG A 186 25.81 9.05 10.16
N ILE A 187 24.56 8.84 10.54
CA ILE A 187 23.59 9.92 10.61
C ILE A 187 23.57 10.51 12.03
N THR A 188 23.47 11.83 12.12
CA THR A 188 23.37 12.58 13.40
C THR A 188 21.99 13.18 13.64
N GLU A 189 21.09 13.11 12.67
CA GLU A 189 19.67 13.29 12.97
C GLU A 189 19.24 12.19 13.93
N PRO A 190 18.42 12.50 14.96
CA PRO A 190 17.81 11.47 15.75
C PRO A 190 16.79 10.76 14.86
N PHE A 191 17.25 9.78 14.08
CA PHE A 191 16.40 8.70 13.63
C PHE A 191 15.88 8.05 14.91
N TYR A 192 14.67 8.43 15.27
CA TYR A 192 13.97 7.90 16.43
C TYR A 192 12.84 7.05 15.88
N ASP A 193 12.79 5.79 16.31
CA ASP A 193 11.84 4.79 15.83
C ASP A 193 12.14 4.38 14.37
N ARG A 194 11.40 4.93 13.40
CA ARG A 194 11.17 4.24 12.11
C ARG A 194 11.62 5.06 10.91
N SER A 195 12.13 4.36 9.90
CA SER A 195 12.31 4.90 8.56
C SER A 195 11.05 4.71 7.72
N TRP A 196 10.65 5.75 6.99
CA TRP A 196 9.78 5.61 5.82
C TRP A 196 10.57 5.89 4.57
N GLN A 197 10.27 5.20 3.46
CA GLN A 197 11.06 5.30 2.25
C GLN A 197 10.21 5.29 0.99
N VAL A 198 10.78 5.90 -0.05
CA VAL A 198 10.18 5.99 -1.38
C VAL A 198 11.27 6.15 -2.43
N GLU A 199 11.03 5.58 -3.61
CA GLU A 199 11.85 5.78 -4.79
C GLU A 199 11.51 7.11 -5.49
N VAL A 200 12.54 7.83 -5.90
CA VAL A 200 12.50 8.85 -6.95
C VAL A 200 12.87 8.17 -8.26
N VAL A 201 11.91 8.00 -9.16
CA VAL A 201 12.10 7.31 -10.43
C VAL A 201 13.11 8.08 -11.27
N GLY A 202 14.14 7.39 -11.76
CA GLY A 202 15.19 8.01 -12.55
C GLY A 202 14.98 7.93 -14.07
N PRO A 203 16.08 7.99 -14.85
CA PRO A 203 17.48 8.04 -14.40
C PRO A 203 17.81 9.36 -13.70
N ILE A 204 18.54 9.28 -12.59
CA ILE A 204 18.94 10.42 -11.77
C ILE A 204 20.25 11.02 -12.29
N GLN A 205 20.26 12.35 -12.42
CA GLN A 205 21.46 13.11 -12.73
C GLN A 205 21.50 14.39 -11.89
N SER A 206 22.14 14.31 -10.74
CA SER A 206 22.18 15.40 -9.76
C SER A 206 23.61 15.81 -9.38
N THR A 207 23.74 16.80 -8.50
CA THR A 207 25.02 17.12 -7.86
C THR A 207 25.45 16.11 -6.79
N MET A 208 24.53 15.25 -6.33
CA MET A 208 24.81 14.19 -5.36
C MET A 208 25.33 12.91 -6.04
N GLY A 209 25.10 12.79 -7.35
CA GLY A 209 25.58 11.69 -8.18
C GLY A 209 24.57 11.33 -9.25
N SER A 210 24.79 10.17 -9.87
CA SER A 210 23.94 9.60 -10.90
C SER A 210 23.61 8.16 -10.53
N GLY A 211 22.39 7.73 -10.84
CA GLY A 211 21.89 6.39 -10.58
C GLY A 211 20.64 6.11 -11.40
N ASP A 212 20.21 4.86 -11.45
CA ASP A 212 18.98 4.48 -12.16
C ASP A 212 17.72 5.01 -11.45
N TRP A 213 17.85 5.26 -10.15
CA TRP A 213 16.84 5.83 -9.27
C TRP A 213 17.53 6.57 -8.10
N ALA A 214 16.74 7.25 -7.26
CA ALA A 214 17.18 7.70 -5.94
C ALA A 214 16.20 7.22 -4.87
N SER A 215 16.67 7.05 -3.63
CA SER A 215 15.84 6.67 -2.49
C SER A 215 15.81 7.81 -1.50
N ILE A 216 14.61 8.23 -1.11
CA ILE A 216 14.40 9.16 -0.01
C ILE A 216 13.95 8.36 1.20
N VAL A 217 14.57 8.66 2.33
CA VAL A 217 14.24 8.07 3.61
C VAL A 217 14.09 9.16 4.66
N VAL A 218 13.05 9.07 5.45
CA VAL A 218 12.69 10.06 6.47
C VAL A 218 12.46 9.39 7.80
N SER A 219 12.65 10.14 8.89
CA SER A 219 12.35 9.68 10.25
C SER A 219 11.13 10.38 10.81
N ASN A 220 10.15 9.59 11.28
CA ASN A 220 9.01 9.99 12.12
C ASN A 220 8.11 11.14 11.56
N PHE A 221 6.95 11.37 12.19
CA PHE A 221 5.88 12.29 11.76
C PHE A 221 6.28 13.77 11.64
N TRP A 222 7.41 14.17 12.22
CA TRP A 222 7.84 15.58 12.28
C TRP A 222 8.47 16.10 10.99
N HIS A 223 8.93 15.22 10.09
CA HIS A 223 9.69 15.64 8.92
C HIS A 223 8.85 16.50 7.95
N GLN A 224 7.57 16.17 7.75
CA GLN A 224 6.70 16.97 6.88
C GLN A 224 6.09 18.18 7.59
N SER A 225 5.77 18.09 8.88
CA SER A 225 5.08 19.16 9.63
C SER A 225 6.02 20.28 10.10
N LEU A 226 7.33 20.01 10.20
CA LEU A 226 8.34 20.99 10.62
C LEU A 226 9.36 21.35 9.52
N ASN A 227 9.16 20.88 8.29
CA ASN A 227 10.17 20.90 7.22
C ASN A 227 11.52 20.34 7.72
N ALA A 228 11.48 19.29 8.55
CA ALA A 228 12.70 18.65 8.98
C ALA A 228 13.30 17.90 7.78
N GLY A 229 14.63 17.80 7.74
CA GLY A 229 15.34 17.12 6.66
C GLY A 229 14.96 15.65 6.53
N GLY A 230 15.42 15.06 5.43
CA GLY A 230 15.47 13.61 5.27
C GLY A 230 16.85 13.19 4.81
N GLN A 231 16.96 11.92 4.44
CA GLN A 231 18.15 11.34 3.83
C GLN A 231 17.83 10.92 2.40
N ILE A 232 18.79 11.12 1.50
CA ILE A 232 18.66 10.73 0.10
C ILE A 232 19.90 9.98 -0.35
N SER A 233 19.70 8.96 -1.17
CA SER A 233 20.74 8.17 -1.81
C SER A 233 20.46 8.03 -3.30
N VAL A 234 21.52 8.00 -4.12
CA VAL A 234 21.45 7.71 -5.56
C VAL A 234 22.02 6.32 -5.90
N ASP A 235 22.40 5.55 -4.88
CA ASP A 235 23.05 4.24 -5.01
C ASP A 235 22.49 3.19 -4.02
N GLY A 236 21.47 3.53 -3.24
CA GLY A 236 20.85 2.66 -2.23
C GLY A 236 21.70 2.37 -1.00
N LEU A 237 22.95 2.81 -0.96
CA LEU A 237 23.94 2.40 0.03
C LEU A 237 24.44 3.57 0.87
N ASN A 238 24.71 4.70 0.24
CA ASN A 238 25.24 5.91 0.86
C ASN A 238 24.15 6.98 0.90
N TYR A 239 23.74 7.35 2.11
CA TYR A 239 22.69 8.32 2.35
C TYR A 239 23.25 9.64 2.85
N TYR A 240 22.69 10.74 2.34
CA TYR A 240 23.11 12.10 2.66
C TYR A 240 21.90 12.96 3.08
N PRO A 241 22.08 13.91 4.00
CA PRO A 241 21.00 14.82 4.37
C PRO A 241 20.52 15.65 3.18
N PHE A 242 19.20 15.78 3.03
CA PHE A 242 18.54 16.73 2.13
C PHE A 242 17.47 17.52 2.88
N GLN A 243 16.90 18.53 2.22
CA GLN A 243 15.82 19.37 2.77
C GLN A 243 14.64 19.39 1.82
N PHE A 244 13.44 19.32 2.40
CA PHE A 244 12.19 19.60 1.70
C PHE A 244 12.05 21.11 1.41
N PRO A 245 11.27 21.51 0.38
CA PRO A 245 11.10 22.90 0.03
C PRO A 245 10.21 23.63 1.05
N GLY A 246 10.25 24.96 1.07
CA GLY A 246 9.34 25.76 1.90
C GLY A 246 7.87 25.53 1.50
N ARG A 247 6.95 25.50 2.47
CA ARG A 247 5.50 25.32 2.18
C ARG A 247 4.83 26.58 1.65
N ASP A 248 5.47 27.73 1.80
CA ASP A 248 5.01 29.02 1.26
C ASP A 248 5.15 29.13 -0.27
N GLY A 249 5.72 28.10 -0.91
CA GLY A 249 5.93 28.04 -2.35
C GLY A 249 7.19 28.79 -2.78
N GLY A 250 7.21 29.21 -4.05
CA GLY A 250 8.34 29.94 -4.62
C GLY A 250 9.34 29.08 -5.38
N GLU A 251 9.07 27.77 -5.46
CA GLU A 251 9.73 26.90 -6.43
C GLU A 251 9.23 27.20 -7.86
N PRO A 252 10.03 26.94 -8.90
CA PRO A 252 9.59 27.12 -10.27
C PRO A 252 8.37 26.24 -10.58
N GLU A 253 7.36 26.82 -11.25
CA GLU A 253 6.23 26.05 -11.75
C GLU A 253 6.67 25.07 -12.85
N VAL A 254 6.12 23.86 -12.81
CA VAL A 254 6.28 22.83 -13.84
C VAL A 254 4.93 22.34 -14.33
N GLU A 255 4.86 22.01 -15.62
CA GLU A 255 3.72 21.35 -16.25
C GLU A 255 4.13 19.91 -16.56
N LEU A 256 3.40 18.95 -15.99
CA LEU A 256 3.62 17.51 -16.20
C LEU A 256 2.38 16.90 -16.83
N ASP A 257 2.59 15.95 -17.72
CA ASP A 257 1.52 15.09 -18.21
C ASP A 257 1.27 13.99 -17.17
N LEU A 258 0.06 13.97 -16.61
CA LEU A 258 -0.36 12.99 -15.62
C LEU A 258 -1.26 11.90 -16.23
N ASP A 259 -1.58 12.00 -17.53
CA ASP A 259 -2.41 11.00 -18.22
C ASP A 259 -1.55 9.85 -18.73
N PHE A 260 -1.53 8.77 -17.95
CA PHE A 260 -0.80 7.55 -18.28
C PHE A 260 -1.69 6.42 -18.81
N THR A 261 -2.98 6.67 -19.09
CA THR A 261 -3.91 5.56 -19.41
C THR A 261 -3.60 4.85 -20.72
N ASN A 262 -2.72 5.43 -21.55
CA ASN A 262 -2.23 4.84 -22.79
C ASN A 262 -0.72 4.57 -22.78
N ALA A 263 -0.06 4.69 -21.62
CA ALA A 263 1.40 4.65 -21.50
C ALA A 263 1.98 3.23 -21.40
N SER A 264 1.16 2.19 -21.20
CA SER A 264 1.60 0.81 -20.94
C SER A 264 2.68 0.76 -19.86
N LEU A 265 2.28 1.07 -18.62
CA LEU A 265 3.18 1.14 -17.49
C LEU A 265 3.71 -0.24 -17.07
N PRO A 266 4.94 -0.33 -16.53
CA PRO A 266 5.51 -1.59 -16.05
C PRO A 266 4.85 -2.08 -14.75
N GLU A 267 4.90 -3.40 -14.53
CA GLU A 267 4.33 -4.12 -13.35
C GLU A 267 4.74 -3.52 -11.99
N TYR A 268 5.88 -2.81 -11.93
CA TYR A 268 6.30 -2.02 -10.77
C TYR A 268 5.16 -1.19 -10.16
N TYR A 269 4.30 -0.56 -10.97
CA TYR A 269 3.23 0.32 -10.46
C TYR A 269 2.10 -0.42 -9.76
N ASP A 270 2.03 -1.74 -9.91
CA ASP A 270 1.04 -2.60 -9.26
C ASP A 270 1.55 -3.25 -7.96
N VAL A 271 2.86 -3.44 -7.85
CA VAL A 271 3.49 -4.10 -6.70
C VAL A 271 4.20 -3.12 -5.77
N ASN A 272 4.72 -2.01 -6.29
CA ASN A 272 5.38 -1.02 -5.49
C ASN A 272 4.38 -0.07 -4.86
N LYS A 273 4.60 0.13 -3.57
CA LYS A 273 3.85 1.05 -2.76
C LYS A 273 4.81 1.79 -1.85
N PRO A 274 5.00 3.09 -2.07
CA PRO A 274 5.67 3.94 -1.11
C PRO A 274 5.00 3.80 0.25
N HIS A 275 5.80 3.86 1.30
CA HIS A 275 5.28 3.90 2.66
C HIS A 275 4.25 5.02 2.78
N LYS A 276 3.02 4.72 3.24
CA LYS A 276 1.91 5.68 3.25
C LYS A 276 2.28 7.02 3.89
N GLU A 277 3.10 6.99 4.93
CA GLU A 277 3.59 8.18 5.63
C GLU A 277 4.65 9.01 4.88
N MET A 278 5.18 8.51 3.76
CA MET A 278 5.91 9.35 2.80
C MET A 278 5.00 10.34 2.10
N ARG A 279 3.71 10.02 1.94
CA ARG A 279 2.71 10.89 1.29
C ARG A 279 3.16 11.39 -0.07
N ALA A 280 3.71 10.45 -0.83
CA ALA A 280 4.33 10.70 -2.11
C ALA A 280 4.17 9.47 -2.99
N PHE A 281 4.16 9.67 -4.30
CA PHE A 281 4.14 8.58 -5.25
C PHE A 281 5.10 8.78 -6.43
N PRO A 282 5.78 7.70 -6.87
CA PRO A 282 6.72 7.73 -7.99
C PRO A 282 6.00 8.12 -9.28
N MET A 283 6.63 9.00 -10.07
CA MET A 283 6.06 9.43 -11.36
C MET A 283 6.57 8.55 -12.50
N PRO A 284 5.68 7.98 -13.35
CA PRO A 284 6.09 7.21 -14.53
C PRO A 284 7.01 7.91 -15.52
N SER A 285 6.89 9.24 -15.62
CA SER A 285 7.78 10.07 -16.44
C SER A 285 9.15 10.36 -15.81
N GLY A 286 9.41 9.85 -14.60
CA GLY A 286 10.55 10.20 -13.76
C GLY A 286 10.22 11.25 -12.71
N GLY A 287 10.91 11.17 -11.57
CA GLY A 287 10.72 12.03 -10.40
C GLY A 287 9.76 11.46 -9.35
N LEU A 288 9.36 12.31 -8.42
CA LEU A 288 8.51 11.98 -7.28
C LEU A 288 7.55 13.14 -6.97
N VAL A 289 6.26 12.82 -6.80
CA VAL A 289 5.22 13.82 -6.47
C VAL A 289 4.82 13.70 -5.02
N PHE A 290 4.71 14.86 -4.35
CA PHE A 290 4.15 15.03 -3.02
C PHE A 290 2.84 15.80 -3.13
N PRO A 291 1.68 15.13 -3.12
CA PRO A 291 0.39 15.78 -3.28
C PRO A 291 0.09 16.74 -2.13
N ASN A 292 -0.64 17.83 -2.40
CA ASN A 292 -1.10 18.81 -1.40
C ASN A 292 0.01 19.34 -0.47
N TYR A 293 1.24 19.47 -0.98
CA TYR A 293 2.40 19.85 -0.19
C TYR A 293 2.41 21.33 0.21
N TYR A 294 2.15 22.24 -0.73
CA TYR A 294 2.22 23.68 -0.51
C TYR A 294 0.95 24.24 0.15
N ASP A 295 1.06 25.37 0.83
CA ASP A 295 -0.05 26.03 1.55
C ASP A 295 -1.20 26.48 0.62
N ASN A 296 -0.93 26.60 -0.68
CA ASN A 296 -1.92 26.90 -1.71
C ASN A 296 -2.69 25.65 -2.21
N GLY A 297 -2.33 24.46 -1.72
CA GLY A 297 -2.90 23.16 -2.09
C GLY A 297 -2.19 22.46 -3.25
N ASN A 298 -1.20 23.10 -3.89
CA ASN A 298 -0.46 22.50 -5.00
C ASN A 298 0.50 21.40 -4.53
N ALA A 299 0.84 20.50 -5.44
CA ALA A 299 1.81 19.45 -5.20
C ALA A 299 3.26 19.95 -5.35
N ALA A 300 4.18 19.36 -4.60
CA ALA A 300 5.61 19.50 -4.86
C ALA A 300 6.09 18.35 -5.76
N PHE A 301 6.96 18.66 -6.71
CA PHE A 301 7.57 17.69 -7.61
C PHE A 301 9.09 17.73 -7.47
N MET A 302 9.69 16.61 -7.09
CA MET A 302 11.13 16.41 -7.18
C MET A 302 11.47 15.81 -8.54
N ASP A 303 12.20 16.56 -9.36
CA ASP A 303 12.62 16.08 -10.68
C ASP A 303 13.83 15.13 -10.61
N THR A 304 14.24 14.58 -11.76
CA THR A 304 15.38 13.64 -11.85
C THR A 304 16.74 14.29 -11.66
N SER A 305 16.81 15.62 -11.54
CA SER A 305 18.00 16.34 -11.06
C SER A 305 18.04 16.48 -9.54
N LEU A 306 17.00 15.97 -8.86
CA LEU A 306 16.73 16.10 -7.42
C LEU A 306 16.49 17.55 -7.01
N SER A 307 15.89 18.34 -7.91
CA SER A 307 15.46 19.72 -7.67
C SER A 307 13.95 19.78 -7.45
N TRP A 308 13.52 20.72 -6.61
CA TRP A 308 12.11 20.95 -6.31
C TRP A 308 11.46 21.89 -7.30
N ASN A 309 10.23 21.56 -7.67
CA ASN A 309 9.36 22.35 -8.53
C ASN A 309 7.93 22.37 -7.93
N GLU A 310 7.14 23.37 -8.31
CA GLU A 310 5.73 23.44 -7.98
C GLU A 310 4.88 22.90 -9.12
N LEU A 311 4.13 21.83 -8.87
CA LEU A 311 3.16 21.27 -9.80
C LEU A 311 1.78 21.84 -9.47
N ALA A 312 1.23 22.66 -10.38
CA ALA A 312 -0.04 23.36 -10.19
C ALA A 312 -1.28 22.44 -10.34
N VAL A 313 -1.28 21.34 -9.58
CA VAL A 313 -2.34 20.32 -9.49
C VAL A 313 -2.69 20.12 -8.03
N GLN A 314 -4.00 20.06 -7.73
CA GLN A 314 -4.53 19.79 -6.39
C GLN A 314 -5.14 18.40 -6.38
N PHE A 315 -4.58 17.51 -5.58
CA PHE A 315 -5.07 16.14 -5.45
C PHE A 315 -6.13 16.07 -4.34
N PRO A 316 -7.06 15.10 -4.38
CA PRO A 316 -8.04 14.91 -3.31
C PRO A 316 -7.42 14.64 -1.93
N SER A 317 -6.24 14.02 -1.89
CA SER A 317 -5.51 13.72 -0.66
C SER A 317 -3.99 13.72 -0.86
N GLU A 318 -3.27 13.63 0.26
CA GLU A 318 -1.82 13.36 0.30
C GLU A 318 -1.48 11.88 0.04
N TYR A 319 -2.49 11.01 0.02
CA TYR A 319 -2.37 9.56 -0.07
C TYR A 319 -2.85 9.09 -1.43
N CYS A 320 -1.95 9.13 -2.40
CA CYS A 320 -2.23 8.75 -3.78
C CYS A 320 -1.23 7.72 -4.31
N GLN A 321 -1.64 6.94 -5.30
CA GLN A 321 -0.83 5.95 -6.04
C GLN A 321 -1.24 5.97 -7.52
N ILE A 322 -0.31 5.61 -8.42
CA ILE A 322 -0.59 5.25 -9.81
C ILE A 322 -0.42 3.73 -9.96
N ASP A 323 -1.34 3.08 -10.65
CA ASP A 323 -1.24 1.67 -11.02
C ASP A 323 -0.93 1.48 -12.52
N THR A 324 -0.76 0.23 -12.97
CA THR A 324 -0.35 -0.04 -14.36
C THR A 324 -1.36 0.37 -15.43
N SER A 325 -2.63 0.54 -15.06
CA SER A 325 -3.67 1.07 -15.96
C SER A 325 -3.46 2.55 -16.27
N GLY A 326 -2.59 3.23 -15.50
CA GLY A 326 -2.39 4.67 -15.54
C GLY A 326 -3.43 5.45 -14.75
N ALA A 327 -4.30 4.77 -14.00
CA ALA A 327 -5.25 5.41 -13.10
C ALA A 327 -4.52 5.97 -11.87
N ILE A 328 -4.95 7.15 -11.41
CA ILE A 328 -4.50 7.76 -10.17
C ILE A 328 -5.56 7.48 -9.10
N HIS A 329 -5.17 6.78 -8.04
CA HIS A 329 -6.01 6.43 -6.90
C HIS A 329 -5.62 7.33 -5.73
N CYS A 330 -6.58 8.00 -5.10
CA CYS A 330 -6.34 8.78 -3.88
C CYS A 330 -7.39 8.41 -2.82
N VAL A 331 -6.97 8.26 -1.56
CA VAL A 331 -7.90 7.96 -0.45
C VAL A 331 -7.92 9.10 0.56
N VAL A 332 -9.12 9.55 0.92
CA VAL A 332 -9.37 10.52 2.00
C VAL A 332 -10.04 9.80 3.15
N ASN A 333 -9.42 9.85 4.34
CA ASN A 333 -10.07 9.49 5.59
C ASN A 333 -10.76 10.73 6.19
N SER A 334 -12.04 10.62 6.54
CA SER A 334 -12.80 11.65 7.26
C SER A 334 -13.68 11.01 8.35
N GLY A 335 -13.17 10.97 9.58
CA GLY A 335 -13.86 10.33 10.70
C GLY A 335 -13.85 8.81 10.54
N ASN A 336 -15.03 8.20 10.42
CA ASN A 336 -15.19 6.75 10.23
C ASN A 336 -15.57 6.39 8.78
N THR A 337 -15.19 7.26 7.84
CA THR A 337 -15.48 7.10 6.42
C THR A 337 -14.22 7.27 5.60
N PHE A 338 -14.10 6.47 4.54
CA PHE A 338 -13.07 6.60 3.53
C PHE A 338 -13.70 6.96 2.21
N THR A 339 -13.17 7.96 1.52
CA THR A 339 -13.55 8.25 0.13
C THR A 339 -12.38 7.93 -0.78
N HIS A 340 -12.55 6.94 -1.64
CA HIS A 340 -11.61 6.60 -2.71
C HIS A 340 -11.98 7.42 -3.93
N TYR A 341 -11.01 8.19 -4.42
CA TYR A 341 -11.08 8.95 -5.65
C TYR A 341 -10.23 8.25 -6.70
N MET A 342 -10.75 8.16 -7.92
CA MET A 342 -10.04 7.63 -9.08
C MET A 342 -10.10 8.61 -10.24
N SER A 343 -8.95 8.85 -10.86
CA SER A 343 -8.81 9.65 -12.07
C SER A 343 -8.20 8.80 -13.18
N THR A 344 -8.81 8.83 -14.36
CA THR A 344 -8.31 8.20 -15.59
C THR A 344 -8.08 9.23 -16.71
N ASP A 345 -7.88 10.50 -16.35
CA ASP A 345 -7.65 11.61 -17.27
C ASP A 345 -6.55 12.57 -16.78
N GLY A 346 -5.60 12.06 -15.99
CA GLY A 346 -4.47 12.84 -15.49
C GLY A 346 -4.84 13.90 -14.45
N ALA A 347 -5.66 13.52 -13.47
CA ALA A 347 -6.13 14.34 -12.35
C ALA A 347 -6.98 15.55 -12.79
N ILE A 348 -7.61 15.50 -13.97
CA ILE A 348 -8.52 16.54 -14.46
C ILE A 348 -9.91 16.35 -13.84
N SER A 349 -10.38 15.11 -13.75
CA SER A 349 -11.65 14.76 -13.11
C SER A 349 -11.52 13.52 -12.23
N TRP A 350 -12.43 13.40 -11.26
CA TRP A 350 -12.39 12.34 -10.26
C TRP A 350 -13.75 11.66 -10.13
N GLN A 351 -13.76 10.35 -10.31
CA GLN A 351 -14.83 9.48 -9.83
C GLN A 351 -14.57 9.14 -8.36
N ASN A 352 -15.61 8.81 -7.59
CA ASN A 352 -15.41 8.42 -6.20
C ASN A 352 -16.44 7.43 -5.67
N HIS A 353 -16.02 6.73 -4.62
CA HIS A 353 -16.86 5.88 -3.79
C HIS A 353 -16.52 6.09 -2.31
N THR A 354 -17.54 6.01 -1.45
CA THR A 354 -17.39 6.18 0.00
C THR A 354 -17.67 4.87 0.73
N TYR A 355 -16.68 4.40 1.48
CA TYR A 355 -16.78 3.27 2.41
C TYR A 355 -17.15 3.84 3.79
N ASP A 356 -18.37 3.57 4.24
CA ASP A 356 -18.90 4.08 5.51
C ASP A 356 -18.87 3.01 6.59
N MET A 357 -18.09 3.24 7.64
CA MET A 357 -17.95 2.35 8.79
C MET A 357 -18.58 2.94 10.05
N SER A 358 -19.36 4.02 9.94
CA SER A 358 -19.93 4.76 11.08
C SER A 358 -20.86 3.92 11.96
N ASP A 359 -21.46 2.86 11.41
CA ASP A 359 -22.34 1.94 12.14
C ASP A 359 -21.58 0.92 13.00
N VAL A 360 -20.30 0.66 12.71
CA VAL A 360 -19.48 -0.37 13.36
C VAL A 360 -18.27 0.18 14.11
N ALA A 361 -17.70 1.28 13.63
CA ALA A 361 -16.51 1.90 14.18
C ALA A 361 -16.85 3.09 15.08
N SER A 362 -16.17 3.19 16.22
CA SER A 362 -16.08 4.43 17.01
C SER A 362 -14.98 5.35 16.50
N GLN A 363 -13.88 4.76 16.01
CA GLN A 363 -12.67 5.42 15.55
C GLN A 363 -11.95 4.53 14.52
N ILE A 364 -11.24 5.15 13.59
CA ILE A 364 -10.23 4.47 12.77
C ILE A 364 -8.87 4.59 13.48
N GLU A 365 -8.20 3.47 13.71
CA GLU A 365 -6.86 3.43 14.31
C GLU A 365 -5.79 3.49 13.22
N GLU A 366 -5.82 2.51 12.31
CA GLU A 366 -4.84 2.39 11.23
C GLU A 366 -5.55 1.95 9.94
N TRP A 367 -4.96 2.29 8.80
CA TRP A 367 -5.53 1.95 7.50
C TRP A 367 -4.48 2.05 6.42
N GLU A 368 -4.71 1.33 5.33
CA GLU A 368 -3.75 1.24 4.25
C GLU A 368 -4.44 0.77 2.96
N PHE A 369 -3.98 1.18 1.78
CA PHE A 369 -4.60 0.78 0.49
C PHE A 369 -3.59 0.50 -0.62
N GLN A 370 -3.94 -0.35 -1.58
CA GLN A 370 -3.14 -0.52 -2.80
C GLN A 370 -4.06 -0.77 -3.99
N ALA A 371 -3.68 -0.21 -5.14
CA ALA A 371 -4.32 -0.48 -6.43
C ALA A 371 -3.38 -1.33 -7.30
N ASN A 372 -3.98 -2.16 -8.16
CA ASN A 372 -3.31 -2.99 -9.14
C ASN A 372 -4.13 -2.95 -10.45
N GLY A 373 -3.55 -2.35 -11.48
CA GLY A 373 -4.21 -2.08 -12.75
C GLY A 373 -4.34 -3.31 -13.65
N GLU A 374 -3.36 -4.22 -13.63
CA GLU A 374 -3.41 -5.45 -14.42
C GLU A 374 -4.55 -6.38 -13.96
N LEU A 375 -4.81 -6.38 -12.66
CA LEU A 375 -5.87 -7.18 -12.04
C LEU A 375 -7.21 -6.45 -11.89
N ASP A 376 -7.26 -5.16 -12.26
CA ASP A 376 -8.41 -4.27 -12.01
C ASP A 376 -8.88 -4.37 -10.55
N LEU A 377 -7.93 -4.32 -9.61
CA LEU A 377 -8.12 -4.59 -8.19
C LEU A 377 -7.68 -3.41 -7.34
N PHE A 378 -8.55 -2.98 -6.43
CA PHE A 378 -8.22 -2.08 -5.32
C PHE A 378 -8.50 -2.78 -3.99
N VAL A 379 -7.58 -2.63 -3.05
CA VAL A 379 -7.67 -3.22 -1.71
C VAL A 379 -7.53 -2.13 -0.67
N LEU A 380 -8.44 -2.13 0.32
CA LEU A 380 -8.40 -1.24 1.48
C LEU A 380 -8.38 -2.06 2.76
N ASN A 381 -7.28 -1.98 3.50
CA ASN A 381 -7.17 -2.51 4.86
C ASN A 381 -7.53 -1.41 5.87
N VAL A 382 -8.33 -1.77 6.86
CA VAL A 382 -8.72 -0.86 7.95
C VAL A 382 -8.69 -1.60 9.28
N ARG A 383 -7.92 -1.06 10.22
CA ARG A 383 -8.06 -1.29 11.65
C ARG A 383 -8.92 -0.20 12.26
N TYR A 384 -10.02 -0.59 12.89
CA TYR A 384 -10.91 0.34 13.56
C TYR A 384 -11.24 -0.13 14.96
N GLN A 385 -11.44 0.82 15.88
CA GLN A 385 -12.00 0.52 17.19
C GLN A 385 -13.49 0.22 17.03
N SER A 386 -13.92 -0.97 17.41
CA SER A 386 -15.34 -1.34 17.36
C SER A 386 -16.13 -0.57 18.40
N ALA A 387 -17.35 -0.15 18.04
CA ALA A 387 -18.31 0.38 19.00
C ALA A 387 -18.65 -0.60 20.15
N SER A 388 -18.34 -1.90 19.98
CA SER A 388 -18.50 -2.93 21.00
C SER A 388 -17.30 -3.14 21.93
N GLY A 389 -16.17 -2.47 21.69
CA GLY A 389 -14.99 -2.54 22.54
C GLY A 389 -13.69 -2.66 21.74
N PRO A 390 -13.31 -3.88 21.33
CA PRO A 390 -11.99 -4.17 20.79
C PRO A 390 -11.76 -3.57 19.39
N ASP A 391 -10.50 -3.36 19.05
CA ASP A 391 -10.12 -3.10 17.66
C ASP A 391 -10.38 -4.31 16.76
N VAL A 392 -10.67 -4.03 15.49
CA VAL A 392 -10.98 -5.01 14.46
C VAL A 392 -10.21 -4.66 13.20
N ASP A 393 -9.48 -5.64 12.66
CA ASP A 393 -8.77 -5.53 11.38
C ASP A 393 -9.64 -6.09 10.25
N THR A 394 -9.70 -5.37 9.14
CA THR A 394 -10.55 -5.72 8.01
C THR A 394 -9.89 -5.45 6.67
N VAL A 395 -10.35 -6.16 5.64
CA VAL A 395 -9.90 -5.97 4.25
C VAL A 395 -11.12 -5.91 3.34
N TYR A 396 -11.21 -4.83 2.56
CA TYR A 396 -12.11 -4.70 1.43
C TYR A 396 -11.37 -5.04 0.14
N HIS A 397 -12.02 -5.78 -0.75
CA HIS A 397 -11.60 -5.90 -2.15
C HIS A 397 -12.62 -5.20 -3.04
N VAL A 398 -12.11 -4.54 -4.06
CA VAL A 398 -12.88 -3.88 -5.13
C VAL A 398 -12.30 -4.41 -6.43
N ARG A 399 -12.92 -5.46 -6.98
CA ARG A 399 -12.54 -6.04 -8.26
C ARG A 399 -13.39 -5.44 -9.37
N GLY A 400 -12.78 -5.12 -10.50
CA GLY A 400 -13.46 -4.37 -11.55
C GLY A 400 -13.62 -2.90 -11.20
N TYR A 401 -12.67 -2.29 -10.47
CA TYR A 401 -12.78 -0.91 -10.02
C TYR A 401 -12.97 0.07 -11.20
N SER A 402 -12.49 -0.31 -12.38
CA SER A 402 -12.63 0.46 -13.62
C SER A 402 -14.09 0.60 -14.08
N GLU A 403 -14.96 -0.34 -13.68
CA GLU A 403 -16.40 -0.34 -13.97
C GLU A 403 -17.23 0.13 -12.76
N ASP A 404 -16.93 -0.38 -11.56
CA ASP A 404 -17.60 -0.04 -10.30
C ASP A 404 -16.61 -0.06 -9.13
N MET A 405 -16.54 1.06 -8.41
CA MET A 405 -15.66 1.22 -7.26
C MET A 405 -16.27 0.67 -5.95
N SER A 406 -17.43 0.00 -6.01
CA SER A 406 -18.04 -0.64 -4.84
C SER A 406 -17.33 -1.96 -4.47
N PRO A 407 -17.10 -2.23 -3.18
CA PRO A 407 -16.41 -3.45 -2.78
C PRO A 407 -17.28 -4.69 -2.97
N ASP A 408 -16.67 -5.77 -3.46
CA ASP A 408 -17.34 -7.06 -3.66
C ASP A 408 -17.23 -7.96 -2.42
N THR A 409 -16.09 -7.90 -1.73
CA THR A 409 -15.82 -8.68 -0.51
C THR A 409 -15.34 -7.84 0.65
N PHE A 410 -15.72 -8.27 1.85
CA PHE A 410 -15.24 -7.75 3.11
C PHE A 410 -14.83 -8.89 4.05
N THR A 411 -13.58 -8.89 4.50
CA THR A 411 -13.03 -9.93 5.37
C THR A 411 -12.63 -9.35 6.72
N TYR A 412 -13.00 -10.03 7.79
CA TYR A 412 -12.50 -9.78 9.15
C TYR A 412 -11.22 -10.59 9.37
N ILE A 413 -10.09 -9.91 9.54
CA ILE A 413 -8.79 -10.55 9.77
C ILE A 413 -8.52 -10.63 11.27
N GLY A 414 -8.07 -11.79 11.74
CA GLY A 414 -7.88 -12.05 13.16
C GLY A 414 -9.19 -12.24 13.94
N GLN A 415 -9.10 -12.15 15.27
CA GLN A 415 -10.25 -12.31 16.17
C GLN A 415 -10.99 -11.00 16.49
N GLY A 416 -10.37 -9.85 16.23
CA GLY A 416 -10.94 -8.54 16.55
C GLY A 416 -11.28 -8.40 18.04
N ASP A 417 -10.35 -8.80 18.91
CA ASP A 417 -10.55 -8.96 20.34
C ASP A 417 -9.47 -8.30 21.21
N LEU A 418 -8.62 -7.47 20.59
CA LEU A 418 -7.47 -6.84 21.21
C LEU A 418 -7.40 -5.36 20.89
N ASP A 419 -7.35 -4.53 21.93
CA ASP A 419 -7.02 -3.11 21.80
C ASP A 419 -5.51 -2.93 21.72
N SER A 420 -5.04 -2.22 20.71
CA SER A 420 -3.64 -1.80 20.59
C SER A 420 -3.59 -0.32 20.24
N THR A 421 -2.44 0.31 20.48
CA THR A 421 -2.27 1.74 20.17
C THR A 421 -0.89 1.98 19.62
N SER A 422 -0.81 2.74 18.52
CA SER A 422 0.45 3.12 17.92
C SER A 422 1.26 4.04 18.85
N GLY A 423 2.59 3.91 18.77
CA GLY A 423 3.56 4.75 19.45
C GLY A 423 4.20 4.13 20.70
N ALA A 424 5.45 4.52 20.92
CA ALA A 424 6.26 4.04 22.04
C ALA A 424 5.64 4.37 23.42
N GLY A 425 5.62 3.38 24.31
CA GLY A 425 5.14 3.52 25.69
C GLY A 425 3.72 2.98 25.95
N ASN A 426 3.04 2.48 24.92
CA ASN A 426 1.83 1.68 25.08
C ASN A 426 2.17 0.23 25.46
N ASP A 427 1.29 -0.41 26.21
CA ASP A 427 1.48 -1.80 26.68
C ASP A 427 1.31 -2.82 25.54
N ILE A 428 0.39 -2.56 24.60
CA ILE A 428 0.13 -3.37 23.39
C ILE A 428 0.18 -2.42 22.20
N ARG A 429 0.99 -2.76 21.20
CA ARG A 429 1.30 -1.87 20.08
C ARG A 429 1.00 -2.53 18.75
N PHE A 430 0.42 -1.73 17.87
CA PHE A 430 0.32 -1.97 16.44
C PHE A 430 0.56 -0.62 15.78
N ASP A 431 1.77 -0.41 15.28
CA ASP A 431 2.23 0.95 14.97
C ASP A 431 1.76 1.47 13.61
N PHE A 432 1.46 0.57 12.67
CA PHE A 432 0.90 0.94 11.37
C PHE A 432 0.26 -0.26 10.66
N ALA A 433 -0.74 0.03 9.84
CA ALA A 433 -1.23 -0.90 8.85
C ALA A 433 -0.20 -1.08 7.72
N SER A 434 -0.09 -2.30 7.21
CA SER A 434 0.78 -2.64 6.08
C SER A 434 0.12 -3.71 5.23
N LEU A 435 0.21 -3.57 3.90
CA LEU A 435 -0.35 -4.53 2.96
C LEU A 435 0.42 -4.55 1.64
N GLY A 436 0.32 -5.68 0.94
CA GLY A 436 0.81 -5.88 -0.43
C GLY A 436 -0.16 -6.73 -1.25
N ILE A 437 -0.09 -6.61 -2.58
CA ILE A 437 -0.88 -7.41 -3.54
C ILE A 437 0.08 -8.27 -4.35
N LEU A 438 -0.10 -9.59 -4.31
CA LEU A 438 0.66 -10.54 -5.13
C LEU A 438 0.19 -10.50 -6.60
N PRO A 439 1.02 -10.92 -7.57
CA PRO A 439 0.68 -10.87 -8.99
C PRO A 439 -0.58 -11.65 -9.41
N ASP A 440 -1.08 -12.56 -8.57
CA ASP A 440 -2.33 -13.29 -8.81
C ASP A 440 -3.55 -12.69 -8.10
N GLY A 441 -3.38 -11.55 -7.43
CA GLY A 441 -4.43 -10.82 -6.70
C GLY A 441 -4.57 -11.21 -5.24
N GLY A 442 -3.72 -12.12 -4.73
CA GLY A 442 -3.71 -12.46 -3.32
C GLY A 442 -3.16 -11.34 -2.45
N VAL A 443 -3.84 -11.04 -1.34
CA VAL A 443 -3.43 -10.00 -0.42
C VAL A 443 -2.52 -10.55 0.68
N VAL A 444 -1.48 -9.78 1.03
CA VAL A 444 -0.69 -9.94 2.25
C VAL A 444 -0.98 -8.75 3.15
N VAL A 445 -1.32 -8.97 4.42
CA VAL A 445 -1.77 -7.90 5.32
C VAL A 445 -1.36 -8.12 6.77
N ALA A 446 -0.88 -7.07 7.43
CA ALA A 446 -0.58 -7.07 8.86
C ALA A 446 -1.84 -6.85 9.70
N TYR A 447 -1.92 -7.48 10.88
CA TYR A 447 -3.04 -7.36 11.80
C TYR A 447 -2.60 -7.68 13.24
N HIS A 448 -3.46 -7.44 14.25
CA HIS A 448 -3.14 -7.79 15.63
C HIS A 448 -4.37 -8.27 16.41
N ASP A 449 -4.25 -9.43 17.06
CA ASP A 449 -5.29 -10.01 17.91
C ASP A 449 -4.70 -10.74 19.12
N SER A 450 -5.55 -11.23 20.03
CA SER A 450 -5.09 -11.82 21.30
C SER A 450 -4.40 -13.19 21.17
N THR A 451 -4.27 -13.74 19.96
CA THR A 451 -3.67 -15.06 19.75
C THR A 451 -2.15 -15.05 19.82
N ASP A 452 -1.53 -13.88 19.68
CA ASP A 452 -0.10 -13.68 19.75
C ASP A 452 0.21 -12.40 20.55
N PRO A 453 1.28 -12.36 21.37
CA PRO A 453 1.71 -11.13 22.02
C PRO A 453 2.05 -10.01 21.04
N ASP A 454 2.62 -10.35 19.88
CA ASP A 454 3.10 -9.40 18.89
C ASP A 454 2.15 -9.39 17.67
N PRO A 455 2.18 -8.35 16.82
CA PRO A 455 1.42 -8.36 15.57
C PRO A 455 1.77 -9.54 14.67
N LEU A 456 0.80 -9.91 13.85
CA LEU A 456 0.89 -10.99 12.88
C LEU A 456 0.73 -10.42 11.46
N PHE A 457 1.03 -11.21 10.45
CA PHE A 457 0.50 -10.96 9.11
C PHE A 457 -0.11 -12.23 8.51
N ALA A 458 -1.01 -12.02 7.55
CA ALA A 458 -1.73 -13.09 6.87
C ALA A 458 -1.60 -12.98 5.35
N VAL A 459 -1.61 -14.13 4.67
CA VAL A 459 -1.56 -14.25 3.21
C VAL A 459 -2.81 -15.00 2.71
N GLU A 460 -3.49 -14.44 1.72
CA GLU A 460 -4.66 -15.09 1.11
C GLU A 460 -4.30 -16.39 0.39
N LEU A 461 -5.05 -17.45 0.68
CA LEU A 461 -4.94 -18.74 -0.01
C LEU A 461 -6.16 -19.05 -0.89
N ASN A 462 -7.28 -18.34 -0.72
CA ASN A 462 -8.48 -18.52 -1.54
C ASN A 462 -8.75 -17.29 -2.39
N LEU A 463 -8.70 -17.43 -3.72
CA LEU A 463 -8.94 -16.35 -4.68
C LEU A 463 -10.05 -16.73 -5.68
N PRO A 464 -10.77 -15.74 -6.23
CA PRO A 464 -11.76 -15.97 -7.29
C PRO A 464 -11.08 -16.23 -8.66
N TYR A 465 -11.59 -17.19 -9.44
CA TYR A 465 -11.16 -17.47 -10.82
C TYR A 465 -12.31 -17.72 -11.80
#